data_AF-A0A542XEH8-F1
#
_entry.id   AF-A0A542XEH8-F1
#
_cell.length_a   1.000
_cell.length_b   1.000
_cell.length_c   1.000
_cell.angle_alpha   90.00
_cell.angle_beta   90.00
_cell.angle_gamma   90.00
#
_symmetry.space_group_name_H-M   'P 1'
#
loop_
_entity.id
_entity.type
_entity.pdbx_description
1 polymer ?
#
loop_
_entity_poly.entity_id
_entity_poly.type
_entity_poly.pdbx_seq_one_letter_code
_entity_poly.pdbx_strand_id
1 'polypeptide(L)' 'MGNKEGERFSIGGDETLTVNPTDNPDVEGGWYQTTTNSQGDKSTAVYDRDGNMPSGSKMGDNDSYQ' A
#
# COMPACT_ATOMS: atom_id res chain seq x y z
N MET A 1 10.96 -12.13 11.64
CA MET A 1 10.90 -12.29 10.19
C MET A 1 10.20 -11.06 9.67
N GLY A 2 10.97 -10.05 9.24
CA GLY A 2 10.42 -8.79 8.75
C GLY A 2 10.50 -8.80 7.23
N ASN A 3 9.38 -8.58 6.57
CA ASN A 3 9.30 -8.45 5.11
C ASN A 3 10.29 -7.37 4.66
N LYS A 4 11.06 -7.63 3.60
CA LYS A 4 11.98 -6.62 3.05
C LYS A 4 11.18 -5.49 2.42
N GLU A 5 11.69 -4.27 2.46
CA GLU A 5 11.11 -3.16 1.68
C GLU A 5 11.03 -3.60 0.20
N GLY A 6 9.85 -3.44 -0.40
CA GLY A 6 9.60 -3.85 -1.78
C GLY A 6 9.28 -5.34 -1.95
N GLU A 7 9.04 -6.08 -0.86
CA GLU A 7 8.64 -7.48 -0.93
C GLU A 7 7.27 -7.62 -1.60
N ARG A 8 7.21 -8.51 -2.60
CA ARG A 8 6.03 -8.76 -3.43
C ARG A 8 5.38 -10.07 -3.01
N PHE A 9 4.08 -10.02 -2.73
CA PHE A 9 3.26 -11.17 -2.36
C PHE A 9 2.21 -11.39 -3.44
N SER A 10 2.16 -12.60 -4.00
CA SER A 10 1.03 -12.99 -4.85
C SER A 10 -0.19 -13.27 -3.97
N ILE A 11 -1.29 -12.56 -4.19
CA ILE A 11 -2.52 -12.68 -3.38
C ILE A 11 -3.62 -13.49 -4.10
N GLY A 12 -3.32 -14.02 -5.29
CA GLY A 12 -4.24 -14.80 -6.13
C GLY A 12 -4.73 -14.00 -7.33
N GLY A 13 -5.34 -14.66 -8.33
CA GLY A 13 -6.01 -13.97 -9.45
C GLY A 13 -5.10 -13.07 -10.29
N ASP A 14 -3.81 -13.43 -10.43
CA ASP A 14 -2.77 -12.64 -11.11
C ASP A 14 -2.47 -11.28 -10.42
N GLU A 15 -2.95 -11.06 -9.19
CA GLU A 15 -2.68 -9.86 -8.41
C GLU A 15 -1.39 -10.00 -7.57
N THR A 16 -0.61 -8.91 -7.56
CA THR A 16 0.61 -8.78 -6.77
C THR A 16 0.48 -7.64 -5.76
N LEU A 17 0.73 -7.94 -4.49
CA LEU A 17 0.79 -6.99 -3.40
C LEU A 17 2.24 -6.60 -3.12
N THR A 18 2.52 -5.33 -2.88
CA THR A 18 3.83 -4.85 -2.42
C THR A 18 3.63 -4.03 -1.15
N VAL A 19 4.47 -4.25 -0.14
CA VAL A 19 4.44 -3.47 1.11
C VAL A 19 5.76 -2.71 1.27
N ASN A 20 5.67 -1.40 1.51
CA ASN A 20 6.84 -0.52 1.71
C ASN A 20 6.61 0.40 2.90
N PRO A 21 7.62 0.79 3.67
CA PRO A 21 7.49 1.86 4.64
C PRO A 21 7.11 3.17 3.95
N THR A 22 6.43 4.04 4.69
CA THR A 22 6.07 5.37 4.22
C THR A 22 7.06 6.42 4.68
N ASP A 23 7.48 7.29 3.77
CA ASP A 23 8.21 8.53 4.10
C ASP A 23 7.26 9.69 4.41
N ASN A 24 5.94 9.44 4.49
CA ASN A 24 4.96 10.49 4.77
C ASN A 24 5.13 10.99 6.22
N PRO A 25 5.50 12.27 6.43
CA PRO A 25 5.71 12.80 7.78
C PRO A 25 4.45 12.83 8.64
N ASP A 26 3.26 12.80 8.02
CA ASP A 26 1.99 12.73 8.74
C ASP A 26 1.63 11.30 9.19
N VAL A 27 2.35 10.28 8.71
CA VAL A 27 2.13 8.86 8.99
C VAL A 27 3.44 8.22 9.45
N GLU A 28 4.04 8.80 10.50
CA GLU A 28 5.37 8.41 10.98
C GLU A 28 5.40 6.93 11.40
N GLY A 29 6.29 6.16 10.77
CA GLY A 29 6.41 4.72 10.99
C GLY A 29 5.32 3.87 10.33
N GLY A 30 4.51 4.44 9.44
CA GLY A 30 3.53 3.71 8.65
C GLY A 30 4.11 2.99 7.44
N TRP A 31 3.23 2.52 6.58
CA TRP A 31 3.56 1.78 5.37
C TRP A 31 2.51 1.96 4.27
N TYR A 32 2.93 1.80 3.03
CA TYR A 32 2.08 1.72 1.85
C TYR A 32 1.86 0.27 1.43
N GLN A 33 0.64 -0.04 1.04
CA GLN A 33 0.27 -1.27 0.37
C GLN A 33 -0.06 -0.96 -1.07
N THR A 34 0.67 -1.52 -2.03
CA THR A 34 0.36 -1.40 -3.46
C THR A 34 -0.08 -2.73 -4.01
N THR A 35 -1.32 -2.84 -4.46
CA THR A 35 -1.84 -4.00 -5.19
C THR A 35 -1.77 -3.70 -6.69
N THR A 36 -1.26 -4.63 -7.50
CA THR A 36 -1.21 -4.55 -8.96
C THR A 36 -1.99 -5.72 -9.55
N ASN A 37 -2.97 -5.46 -10.41
CA ASN A 37 -3.74 -6.52 -11.08
C ASN A 37 -3.05 -7.03 -12.36
N SER A 38 -3.68 -8.01 -13.03
CA SER A 38 -3.18 -8.61 -14.26
C SER A 38 -3.15 -7.68 -15.46
N GLN A 39 -3.98 -6.64 -15.47
CA GLN A 39 -3.96 -5.56 -16.47
C GLN A 39 -2.83 -4.55 -16.21
N GLY A 40 -2.19 -4.60 -15.04
CA GLY A 40 -1.14 -3.67 -14.61
C GLY A 40 -1.66 -2.47 -13.83
N ASP A 41 -2.96 -2.41 -13.52
CA ASP A 41 -3.57 -1.35 -12.73
C ASP A 41 -3.10 -1.45 -11.29
N LYS A 42 -2.75 -0.31 -10.68
CA LYS A 42 -2.21 -0.25 -9.33
C LYS A 42 -3.18 0.47 -8.40
N SER A 43 -3.43 -0.12 -7.25
CA SER A 43 -4.13 0.52 -6.12
C SER A 43 -3.14 0.65 -4.96
N THR A 44 -2.99 1.85 -4.40
CA THR A 44 -2.09 2.07 -3.25
C THR A 44 -2.87 2.62 -2.07
N ALA A 45 -2.73 1.99 -0.91
CA ALA A 45 -3.30 2.42 0.35
C ALA A 45 -2.19 2.74 1.37
N VAL A 46 -2.43 3.71 2.25
CA VAL A 46 -1.49 4.09 3.32
C VAL A 46 -2.05 3.63 4.65
N TYR A 47 -1.19 3.04 5.47
CA TYR A 47 -1.51 2.61 6.83
C TYR A 47 -0.50 3.22 7.80
N ASP A 48 -0.96 3.52 9.00
CA ASP A 48 -0.10 3.90 10.11
C ASP A 48 0.68 2.69 10.67
N ARG A 49 1.57 2.96 11.63
CA ARG A 49 2.36 1.95 12.36
C ARG A 49 1.51 0.87 13.04
N ASP A 50 0.26 1.17 13.37
CA ASP A 50 -0.65 0.30 14.08
C ASP A 50 -1.61 -0.43 13.12
N GLY A 51 -1.50 -0.16 11.80
CA GLY A 51 -2.29 -0.79 10.73
C GLY A 51 -3.62 -0.10 10.45
N ASN A 52 -3.85 1.12 10.95
CA ASN A 52 -5.05 1.88 10.64
C ASN A 52 -4.83 2.76 9.41
N MET A 53 -5.85 2.89 8.57
CA MET A 53 -5.83 3.91 7.52
C MET A 53 -6.04 5.30 8.16
N PRO A 54 -5.15 6.27 7.93
CA PRO A 54 -5.35 7.62 8.45
C PRO A 54 -6.62 8.22 7.86
N SER A 55 -7.60 8.53 8.71
CA SER A 55 -8.85 9.19 8.29
C SER A 55 -8.59 10.68 8.06
N GLY A 56 -8.08 11.02 6.87
CA GLY A 56 -7.89 12.39 6.43
C GLY A 56 -7.96 12.44 4.91
N SER A 57 -8.56 13.51 4.37
CA SER A 57 -8.78 13.76 2.93
C SER A 57 -7.51 13.81 2.06
N LYS A 58 -6.36 13.38 2.60
CA LYS A 58 -5.05 13.29 1.95
C LYS A 58 -4.47 11.87 1.95
N MET A 59 -5.11 10.89 2.60
CA MET A 59 -4.50 9.57 2.88
C MET A 59 -5.41 8.37 2.62
N GLY A 60 -6.64 8.58 2.18
CA GLY A 60 -7.53 7.53 1.70
C GLY A 60 -7.98 7.82 0.28
N ASP A 61 -7.55 6.97 -0.64
CA ASP A 61 -8.04 6.76 -2.01
C ASP A 61 -7.91 7.88 -3.06
N ASN A 62 -7.17 7.57 -4.15
CA ASN A 62 -7.40 7.88 -5.58
C ASN A 62 -6.03 7.95 -6.28
N ASP A 63 -5.66 7.08 -7.22
CA ASP A 63 -6.40 6.78 -8.44
C ASP A 63 -6.62 5.28 -8.61
N SER A 64 -7.64 4.75 -7.93
CA SER A 64 -8.26 3.49 -8.32
C SER A 64 -8.77 3.61 -9.76
N TYR A 65 -8.01 3.01 -10.67
CA TYR A 65 -8.29 2.76 -12.10
C TYR A 65 -8.27 4.00 -13.02
N GLN A 66 -7.24 4.06 -13.86
CA GLN A 66 -7.43 4.43 -15.27
C GLN A 66 -7.47 3.16 -16.11
#